data_AF-X5QBZ0-F1
#
_entry.id   AF-X5QBZ0-F1
#
_cell.length_a   1.000
_cell.length_b   1.000
_cell.length_c   1.000
_cell.angle_alpha   90.00
_cell.angle_beta   90.00
_cell.angle_gamma   90.00
#
_symmetry.space_group_name_H-M   'P 1'
#
loop_
_entity.id
_entity.type
_entity.pdbx_description
1 polymer ?
#
loop_
_entity_poly.entity_id
_entity_poly.type
_entity_poly.pdbx_seq_one_letter_code
_entity_poly.pdbx_strand_id
1 'polypeptide(L)'
;MILVDNGSTDGTLDVMDHIKNANVGTVLLGQTLERGYVPPRHLGVSMAETFAAELSIPNNEFLILQADADTIYGGGFIASMTASALSAPQDLIEGIARTTKSFLAEYPGYHACCACADEAVSCIFVPEADEVIIDDKVAGYRLSEYLKWGGHRREFDARGDEIHAETSRLFIRAKMVGARRTRAPEAVAYPSRRKTEANPLGTFATAGFPRESRWWHRWTSLHPNHHSLREFDRSDALEAFANAVFVRQVHTLILFALVPTHVRLALDGRTIKSLTGSPLVPLLERVAVAPESLRTTPGQLLEGYFDLAERQPGLFADCIEKARDYSLP
;
A
#
# COMPACT_ATOMS: atom_id res chain seq x y z
N MET A 1 14.72 -15.10 -10.37
CA MET A 1 14.41 -13.65 -10.37
C MET A 1 13.79 -13.28 -11.71
N ILE A 2 12.74 -12.47 -11.72
CA ILE A 2 12.08 -12.02 -12.95
C ILE A 2 12.17 -10.50 -12.95
N LEU A 3 12.84 -9.95 -13.96
CA LEU A 3 12.99 -8.51 -14.14
C LEU A 3 12.08 -8.08 -15.28
N VAL A 4 11.19 -7.13 -15.02
CA VAL A 4 10.25 -6.65 -16.03
C VAL A 4 10.46 -5.16 -16.24
N ASP A 5 10.89 -4.81 -17.44
CA ASP A 5 10.93 -3.40 -17.87
C ASP A 5 9.53 -2.95 -18.32
N ASN A 6 9.16 -1.72 -17.96
CA ASN A 6 7.88 -1.11 -18.35
C ASN A 6 8.04 0.12 -19.26
N GLY A 7 9.05 0.09 -20.14
CA GLY A 7 9.33 1.13 -21.11
C GLY A 7 10.33 2.16 -20.62
N SER A 8 11.40 1.71 -19.95
CA SER A 8 12.52 2.58 -19.56
C SER A 8 13.24 3.13 -20.79
N THR A 9 13.71 4.37 -20.69
CA THR A 9 14.42 5.08 -21.77
C THR A 9 15.87 5.42 -21.39
N ASP A 10 16.37 4.81 -20.32
CA ASP A 10 17.72 4.96 -19.79
C ASP A 10 18.49 3.63 -19.86
N GLY A 11 19.61 3.51 -19.15
CA GLY A 11 20.45 2.31 -19.12
C GLY A 11 19.84 1.09 -18.42
N THR A 12 18.55 1.11 -18.04
CA THR A 12 17.91 0.01 -17.32
C THR A 12 17.99 -1.32 -18.08
N LEU A 13 17.80 -1.31 -19.41
CA LEU A 13 17.87 -2.52 -20.23
C LEU A 13 19.27 -3.13 -20.24
N ASP A 14 20.32 -2.31 -20.36
CA ASP A 14 21.70 -2.77 -20.33
C ASP A 14 22.04 -3.44 -18.98
N VAL A 15 21.54 -2.87 -17.88
CA VAL A 15 21.69 -3.43 -16.53
C VAL A 15 20.96 -4.77 -16.40
N MET A 16 19.73 -4.86 -16.90
CA MET A 16 18.95 -6.11 -16.89
C MET A 16 19.66 -7.23 -17.66
N ASP A 17 20.17 -6.92 -18.85
CA ASP A 17 20.91 -7.87 -19.67
C ASP A 17 22.22 -8.30 -18.99
N HIS A 18 22.95 -7.37 -18.37
CA HIS A 18 24.14 -7.69 -17.60
C HIS A 18 23.83 -8.67 -16.46
N ILE A 19 22.77 -8.42 -15.70
CA ILE A 19 22.34 -9.29 -14.59
C ILE A 19 21.95 -10.69 -15.10
N LYS A 20 21.20 -10.77 -16.21
CA LYS A 20 20.83 -12.05 -16.84
C LYS A 20 22.06 -12.82 -17.27
N ASN A 21 23.01 -12.16 -17.94
CA ASN A 21 24.23 -12.79 -18.43
C ASN A 21 25.12 -13.30 -17.29
N ALA A 22 25.13 -12.62 -16.15
CA ALA A 22 25.83 -13.06 -14.95
C ALA A 22 25.13 -14.24 -14.23
N ASN A 23 23.83 -14.48 -14.48
CA ASN A 23 22.99 -15.43 -13.73
C ASN A 23 22.13 -16.29 -14.67
N VAL A 24 22.78 -16.99 -15.60
CA VAL A 24 22.11 -17.78 -16.64
C VAL A 24 21.19 -18.84 -16.01
N GLY A 25 19.94 -18.92 -16.50
CA GLY A 25 18.96 -19.92 -16.08
C GLY A 25 18.20 -19.59 -14.79
N THR A 26 18.60 -18.55 -14.05
CA THR A 26 17.92 -18.12 -12.81
C THR A 26 17.29 -16.74 -12.91
N VAL A 27 17.55 -16.03 -14.01
CA VAL A 27 16.99 -14.70 -14.32
C VAL A 27 16.19 -14.73 -15.62
N LEU A 28 14.94 -14.30 -15.55
CA LEU A 28 14.08 -14.08 -16.71
C LEU A 28 13.90 -12.57 -16.93
N LEU A 29 13.89 -12.14 -18.19
CA LEU A 29 13.64 -10.74 -18.58
C LEU A 29 12.30 -10.66 -19.31
N GLY A 30 11.45 -9.75 -18.86
CA GLY A 30 10.20 -9.38 -19.50
C GLY A 30 10.23 -7.91 -19.90
N GLN A 31 9.42 -7.55 -20.89
CA GLN A 31 9.22 -6.18 -21.31
C GLN A 31 7.74 -5.94 -21.58
N THR A 32 7.23 -4.80 -21.13
CA THR A 32 5.90 -4.31 -21.47
C THR A 32 5.97 -2.82 -21.80
N LEU A 33 5.20 -2.39 -22.81
CA LEU A 33 5.05 -0.97 -23.12
C LEU A 33 3.93 -0.32 -22.31
N GLU A 34 3.12 -1.12 -21.63
CA GLU A 34 2.07 -0.61 -20.75
C GLU A 34 2.68 -0.08 -19.44
N ARG A 35 2.55 1.22 -19.24
CA ARG A 35 3.00 1.91 -18.03
C ARG A 35 2.02 1.72 -16.87
N GLY A 36 2.54 1.91 -15.66
CA GLY A 36 1.81 1.74 -14.40
C GLY A 36 2.48 0.71 -13.51
N TYR A 37 1.89 0.47 -12.33
CA TYR A 37 2.39 -0.52 -11.37
C TYR A 37 1.87 -1.92 -11.66
N VAL A 38 0.63 -2.04 -12.15
CA VAL A 38 -0.02 -3.33 -12.41
C VAL A 38 0.57 -4.09 -13.60
N PRO A 39 0.74 -3.49 -14.81
CA PRO A 39 1.19 -4.26 -15.97
C PRO A 39 2.51 -5.02 -15.78
N PRO A 40 3.61 -4.41 -15.27
CA PRO A 40 4.85 -5.15 -15.08
C PRO A 40 4.74 -6.21 -13.99
N ARG A 41 4.03 -5.94 -12.88
CA ARG A 41 3.80 -6.93 -11.81
C ARG A 41 3.00 -8.13 -12.34
N HIS A 42 1.94 -7.89 -13.12
CA HIS A 42 1.14 -8.95 -13.73
C HIS A 42 1.97 -9.81 -14.70
N LEU A 43 2.71 -9.18 -15.61
CA LEU A 43 3.60 -9.87 -16.56
C LEU A 43 4.63 -10.72 -15.82
N GLY A 44 5.23 -10.19 -14.75
CA GLY A 44 6.19 -10.94 -13.93
C GLY A 44 5.60 -12.23 -13.35
N VAL A 45 4.35 -12.20 -12.87
CA VAL A 45 3.67 -13.41 -12.38
C VAL A 45 3.29 -14.37 -13.50
N SER A 46 2.83 -13.87 -14.65
CA SER A 46 2.53 -14.72 -15.82
C SER A 46 3.78 -15.44 -16.35
N MET A 47 4.93 -14.76 -16.33
CA MET A 47 6.22 -15.37 -16.65
C MET A 47 6.61 -16.42 -15.60
N ALA A 48 6.36 -16.16 -14.31
CA ALA A 48 6.59 -17.14 -13.25
C ALA A 48 5.73 -18.40 -13.43
N GLU A 49 4.47 -18.24 -13.82
CA GLU A 49 3.56 -19.35 -14.12
C GLU A 49 4.05 -20.19 -15.30
N THR A 50 4.46 -19.54 -16.39
CA THR A 50 5.03 -20.22 -17.56
C THR A 50 6.28 -21.00 -17.17
N PHE A 51 7.18 -20.37 -16.41
CA PHE A 51 8.42 -21.00 -15.94
C PHE A 51 8.15 -22.17 -14.97
N ALA A 52 7.17 -22.04 -14.07
CA ALA A 52 6.77 -23.13 -13.19
C ALA A 52 6.25 -24.33 -13.99
N ALA A 53 5.44 -24.08 -15.03
CA ALA A 53 4.94 -25.13 -15.93
C ALA A 53 6.07 -25.83 -16.70
N GLU A 54 7.04 -25.08 -17.24
CA GLU A 54 8.22 -25.64 -17.92
C GLU A 54 9.04 -26.56 -17.00
N LEU A 55 9.13 -26.21 -15.72
CA LEU A 55 9.81 -27.01 -14.70
C LEU A 55 8.93 -28.09 -14.07
N SER A 56 7.67 -28.21 -14.49
CA SER A 56 6.67 -29.11 -13.88
C SER A 56 6.50 -28.90 -12.36
N ILE A 57 6.67 -27.65 -11.89
CA ILE A 57 6.46 -27.25 -10.49
C ILE A 57 4.99 -26.88 -10.32
N PRO A 58 4.25 -27.51 -9.39
CA PRO A 58 2.87 -27.14 -9.10
C PRO A 58 2.72 -25.68 -8.62
N ASN A 59 1.66 -24.99 -9.06
CA ASN A 59 1.41 -23.59 -8.67
C ASN A 59 1.29 -23.38 -7.15
N ASN A 60 0.90 -24.41 -6.40
CA ASN A 60 0.79 -24.36 -4.94
C ASN A 60 2.15 -24.57 -4.22
N GLU A 61 3.20 -24.93 -4.95
CA GLU A 61 4.58 -25.02 -4.44
C GLU A 61 5.44 -23.83 -4.87
N PHE A 62 4.90 -22.94 -5.72
CA PHE A 62 5.60 -21.77 -6.22
C PHE A 62 5.26 -20.51 -5.41
N LEU A 63 6.24 -19.96 -4.70
CA LEU A 63 6.12 -18.71 -3.94
C LEU A 63 6.54 -17.51 -4.80
N ILE A 64 5.63 -16.55 -4.95
CA ILE A 64 5.93 -15.25 -5.56
C ILE A 64 6.29 -14.27 -4.46
N LEU A 65 7.45 -13.62 -4.59
CA LEU A 65 7.87 -12.49 -3.76
C LEU A 65 7.87 -11.24 -4.63
N GLN A 66 7.15 -10.21 -4.21
CA GLN A 66 7.22 -8.91 -4.86
C GLN A 66 8.48 -8.19 -4.40
N ALA A 67 9.19 -7.58 -5.35
CA ALA A 67 10.39 -6.82 -5.08
C ALA A 67 10.46 -5.53 -5.89
N ASP A 68 10.83 -4.44 -5.23
CA ASP A 68 11.07 -3.14 -5.86
C ASP A 68 12.55 -3.02 -6.26
N ALA A 69 12.81 -2.41 -7.41
CA ALA A 69 14.15 -2.30 -7.97
C ALA A 69 15.11 -1.40 -7.17
N ASP A 70 14.58 -0.54 -6.30
CA ASP A 70 15.34 0.40 -5.46
C ASP A 70 15.25 0.08 -3.96
N THR A 71 15.09 -1.20 -3.61
CA THR A 71 14.97 -1.67 -2.22
C THR A 71 16.10 -2.62 -1.84
N ILE A 72 16.68 -2.42 -0.65
CA ILE A 72 17.68 -3.34 -0.08
C ILE A 72 16.96 -4.35 0.81
N TYR A 73 17.12 -5.64 0.51
CA TYR A 73 16.53 -6.73 1.29
C TYR A 73 17.54 -7.29 2.30
N GLY A 74 17.09 -7.55 3.52
CA GLY A 74 17.92 -8.13 4.58
C GLY A 74 18.29 -9.59 4.31
N GLY A 75 19.40 -10.07 4.87
CA GLY A 75 19.89 -11.44 4.62
C GLY A 75 18.91 -12.57 5.01
N GLY A 76 18.05 -12.34 6.00
CA GLY A 76 17.00 -13.29 6.43
C GLY A 76 15.71 -13.25 5.61
N PHE A 77 15.61 -12.37 4.60
CA PHE A 77 14.34 -12.06 3.95
C PHE A 77 13.68 -13.27 3.30
N ILE A 78 14.39 -13.94 2.39
CA ILE A 78 13.85 -15.08 1.64
C ILE A 78 13.50 -16.24 2.59
N ALA A 79 14.36 -16.52 3.57
CA ALA A 79 14.14 -17.61 4.53
C ALA A 79 12.88 -17.36 5.37
N SER A 80 12.68 -16.14 5.88
CA SER A 80 11.51 -15.78 6.67
C SER A 80 10.23 -15.78 5.83
N MET A 81 10.25 -15.23 4.61
CA MET A 81 9.09 -15.26 3.71
C MET A 81 8.68 -16.69 3.37
N THR A 82 9.66 -17.56 3.08
CA THR A 82 9.43 -18.98 2.78
C THR A 82 8.82 -19.70 3.98
N ALA A 83 9.39 -19.54 5.19
CA ALA A 83 8.88 -20.17 6.39
C ALA A 83 7.43 -19.75 6.71
N SER A 84 7.11 -18.46 6.59
CA SER A 84 5.75 -17.96 6.78
C SER A 84 4.78 -18.47 5.69
N ALA A 85 5.20 -18.55 4.43
CA ALA A 85 4.38 -19.09 3.35
C ALA A 85 4.12 -20.60 3.49
N LEU A 86 5.02 -21.33 4.15
CA LEU A 86 4.83 -22.75 4.47
C LEU A 86 3.83 -22.94 5.61
N SER A 87 3.88 -22.10 6.65
CA SER A 87 2.96 -22.18 7.79
C SER A 87 1.55 -21.66 7.48
N ALA A 88 1.42 -20.74 6.52
CA ALA A 88 0.16 -20.12 6.13
C ALA A 88 -0.05 -20.17 4.60
N PRO A 89 -0.34 -21.35 4.02
CA PRO A 89 -0.35 -21.55 2.57
C PRO A 89 -1.40 -20.74 1.79
N GLN A 90 -2.45 -20.27 2.47
CA GLN A 90 -3.58 -19.54 1.88
C GLN A 90 -3.51 -18.04 2.14
N ASP A 91 -2.51 -17.58 2.89
CA ASP A 91 -2.42 -16.20 3.35
C ASP A 91 -1.52 -15.38 2.42
N LEU A 92 -1.75 -14.07 2.42
CA LEU A 92 -0.75 -13.12 1.96
C LEU A 92 0.31 -12.98 3.04
N ILE A 93 1.56 -13.17 2.67
CA ILE A 93 2.71 -13.03 3.56
C ILE A 93 3.25 -11.62 3.42
N GLU A 94 3.52 -10.95 4.54
CA GLU A 94 4.10 -9.61 4.52
C GLU A 94 5.26 -9.48 5.50
N GLY A 95 6.39 -9.01 5.00
CA GLY A 95 7.56 -8.64 5.79
C GLY A 95 7.41 -7.27 6.47
N ILE A 96 8.54 -6.65 6.74
CA ILE A 96 8.64 -5.34 7.40
C ILE A 96 9.48 -4.40 6.55
N ALA A 97 8.87 -3.36 5.99
CA ALA A 97 9.60 -2.24 5.43
C ALA A 97 10.08 -1.32 6.55
N ARG A 98 11.38 -1.01 6.59
CA ARG A 98 12.00 -0.15 7.60
C ARG A 98 12.68 1.05 6.97
N THR A 99 12.69 2.15 7.70
CA THR A 99 13.56 3.28 7.41
C THR A 99 14.98 2.96 7.87
N THR A 100 15.97 3.36 7.09
CA THR A 100 17.38 3.18 7.47
C THR A 100 17.71 4.03 8.70
N LYS A 101 18.64 3.54 9.54
CA LYS A 101 19.08 4.28 10.74
C LYS A 101 19.70 5.64 10.39
N SER A 102 20.39 5.73 9.25
CA SER A 102 20.96 6.99 8.77
C SER A 102 19.88 8.03 8.45
N PHE A 103 18.84 7.65 7.72
CA PHE A 103 17.74 8.56 7.38
C PHE A 103 16.97 9.01 8.63
N LEU A 104 16.70 8.09 9.57
CA LEU A 104 16.07 8.41 10.85
C LEU A 104 16.89 9.43 11.66
N ALA A 105 18.22 9.28 11.67
CA ALA A 105 19.12 10.18 12.39
C ALA A 105 19.28 11.54 11.69
N GLU A 106 19.19 11.57 10.36
CA GLU A 106 19.32 12.80 9.58
C GLU A 106 18.07 13.68 9.61
N TYR A 107 16.87 13.07 9.66
CA TYR A 107 15.59 13.79 9.58
C TYR A 107 14.62 13.47 10.74
N PRO A 108 15.03 13.66 12.00
CA PRO A 108 14.22 13.30 13.16
C PRO A 108 12.91 14.09 13.24
N GLY A 109 12.89 15.38 12.86
CA GLY A 109 11.69 16.21 12.88
C GLY A 109 10.60 15.71 11.93
N TYR A 110 10.98 15.22 10.74
CA TYR A 110 10.04 14.61 9.79
C TYR A 110 9.33 13.39 10.39
N HIS A 111 10.10 12.51 11.04
CA HIS A 111 9.55 11.32 11.70
C HIS A 111 8.70 11.65 12.92
N ALA A 112 9.11 12.63 13.73
CA ALA A 112 8.33 13.11 14.86
C ALA A 112 6.99 13.70 14.42
N CYS A 113 6.98 14.49 13.35
CA CYS A 113 5.75 15.03 12.77
C CYS A 113 4.84 13.91 12.25
N CYS A 114 5.41 12.88 11.58
CA CYS A 114 4.63 11.73 11.09
C CYS A 114 3.92 11.03 12.26
N ALA A 115 4.69 10.70 13.30
CA ALA A 115 4.17 10.02 14.48
C ALA A 115 3.10 10.86 15.21
N CYS A 116 3.33 12.16 15.38
CA CYS A 116 2.37 13.05 16.03
C CYS A 116 1.05 13.16 15.26
N ALA A 117 1.13 13.27 13.93
CA ALA A 117 -0.06 13.32 13.09
C ALA A 117 -0.85 12.00 13.11
N ASP A 118 -0.17 10.85 13.04
CA ASP A 118 -0.82 9.54 13.04
C ASP A 118 -1.44 9.20 14.41
N GLU A 119 -0.77 9.56 15.50
CA GLU A 119 -1.25 9.31 16.87
C GLU A 119 -2.58 10.02 17.16
N ALA A 120 -2.84 11.16 16.51
CA ALA A 120 -4.10 11.89 16.68
C ALA A 120 -5.35 11.09 16.22
N VAL A 121 -5.18 10.00 15.47
CA VAL A 121 -6.26 9.16 14.95
C VAL A 121 -6.06 7.67 15.26
N SER A 122 -4.99 7.29 15.97
CA SER A 122 -4.61 5.89 16.19
C SER A 122 -5.59 5.11 17.08
N CYS A 123 -6.30 5.80 17.98
CA CYS A 123 -7.28 5.22 18.89
C CYS A 123 -8.49 4.55 18.20
N ILE A 124 -8.73 4.85 16.92
CA ILE A 124 -9.85 4.32 16.14
C ILE A 124 -9.42 3.42 14.98
N PHE A 125 -8.13 3.05 14.93
CA PHE A 125 -7.67 2.06 13.97
C PHE A 125 -8.24 0.68 14.29
N VAL A 126 -8.42 -0.13 13.24
CA VAL A 126 -8.77 -1.52 13.43
C VAL A 126 -7.57 -2.32 13.95
N PRO A 127 -7.78 -3.47 14.62
CA PRO A 127 -6.71 -4.39 14.92
C PRO A 127 -5.98 -4.87 13.65
N GLU A 128 -4.69 -5.20 13.77
CA GLU A 128 -3.85 -5.63 12.63
C GLU A 128 -4.46 -6.78 11.81
N ALA A 129 -5.19 -7.70 12.45
CA ALA A 129 -5.87 -8.82 11.78
C ALA A 129 -6.94 -8.36 10.78
N ASP A 130 -7.53 -7.18 11.01
CA ASP A 130 -8.57 -6.60 10.18
C ASP A 130 -8.01 -5.66 9.11
N GLU A 131 -6.76 -5.20 9.24
CA GLU A 131 -6.10 -4.36 8.24
C GLU A 131 -6.13 -4.99 6.84
N VAL A 132 -6.16 -4.12 5.83
CA VAL A 132 -6.16 -4.51 4.42
C VAL A 132 -5.11 -3.78 3.58
N ILE A 133 -4.34 -2.90 4.20
CA ILE A 133 -3.27 -2.15 3.54
C ILE A 133 -1.98 -2.94 3.65
N ILE A 134 -1.42 -3.29 2.50
CA ILE A 134 -0.24 -4.15 2.34
C ILE A 134 0.90 -3.33 1.74
N ASP A 135 2.09 -3.42 2.33
CA ASP A 135 3.31 -2.90 1.72
C ASP A 135 3.77 -3.82 0.58
N ASP A 136 3.66 -3.31 -0.65
CA ASP A 136 3.92 -4.03 -1.90
C ASP A 136 5.39 -4.41 -2.11
N LYS A 137 6.31 -3.87 -1.30
CA LYS A 137 7.77 -4.11 -1.38
C LYS A 137 8.21 -5.34 -0.62
N VAL A 138 7.37 -5.78 0.31
CA VAL A 138 7.63 -6.90 1.22
C VAL A 138 6.49 -7.92 1.23
N ALA A 139 5.67 -7.94 0.18
CA ALA A 139 4.56 -8.87 0.04
C ALA A 139 4.96 -10.13 -0.73
N GLY A 140 4.36 -11.25 -0.36
CA GLY A 140 4.50 -12.52 -1.06
C GLY A 140 3.24 -13.39 -0.93
N TYR A 141 3.08 -14.30 -1.88
CA TYR A 141 1.92 -15.18 -1.96
C TYR A 141 2.23 -16.38 -2.86
N ARG A 142 1.53 -17.50 -2.64
CA ARG A 142 1.63 -18.66 -3.53
C ARG A 142 0.98 -18.35 -4.87
N LEU A 143 1.55 -18.86 -5.95
CA LEU A 143 1.01 -18.66 -7.30
C LEU A 143 -0.42 -19.21 -7.42
N SER A 144 -0.73 -20.35 -6.82
CA SER A 144 -2.10 -20.89 -6.78
C SER A 144 -3.11 -19.92 -6.15
N GLU A 145 -2.72 -19.27 -5.06
CA GLU A 145 -3.59 -18.34 -4.34
C GLU A 145 -3.74 -17.03 -5.12
N TYR A 146 -2.66 -16.51 -5.72
CA TYR A 146 -2.72 -15.36 -6.62
C TYR A 146 -3.77 -15.54 -7.73
N LEU A 147 -3.75 -16.70 -8.39
CA LEU A 147 -4.69 -17.05 -9.44
C LEU A 147 -6.12 -17.13 -8.90
N LYS A 148 -6.32 -17.79 -7.75
CA LYS A 148 -7.61 -17.88 -7.05
C LYS A 148 -8.18 -16.53 -6.65
N TRP A 149 -7.33 -15.58 -6.23
CA TRP A 149 -7.72 -14.21 -5.88
C TRP A 149 -7.98 -13.31 -7.11
N GLY A 150 -7.79 -13.85 -8.31
CA GLY A 150 -8.05 -13.17 -9.58
C GLY A 150 -6.91 -12.27 -10.07
N GLY A 151 -5.72 -12.37 -9.46
CA GLY A 151 -4.50 -11.67 -9.84
C GLY A 151 -4.52 -10.14 -9.68
N HIS A 152 -3.43 -9.49 -10.05
CA HIS A 152 -3.39 -8.02 -10.16
C HIS A 152 -4.24 -7.56 -11.33
N ARG A 153 -5.02 -6.49 -11.11
CA ARG A 153 -5.94 -5.90 -12.09
C ARG A 153 -5.81 -4.38 -12.06
N ARG A 154 -5.92 -3.77 -13.24
CA ARG A 154 -6.03 -2.31 -13.34
C ARG A 154 -7.45 -1.92 -12.96
N GLU A 155 -7.56 -0.85 -12.20
CA GLU A 155 -8.83 -0.25 -11.83
C GLU A 155 -8.68 1.25 -12.06
N PHE A 156 -9.76 1.89 -12.49
CA PHE A 156 -9.76 3.30 -12.85
C PHE A 156 -10.90 4.00 -12.14
N ASP A 157 -10.67 5.25 -11.75
CA ASP A 157 -11.71 6.11 -11.20
C ASP A 157 -12.68 6.57 -12.31
N ALA A 158 -13.73 7.30 -11.93
CA ALA A 158 -14.71 7.83 -12.88
C ALA A 158 -14.11 8.85 -13.88
N ARG A 159 -12.88 9.30 -13.66
CA ARG A 159 -12.17 10.31 -14.44
C ARG A 159 -11.08 9.70 -15.34
N GLY A 160 -10.86 8.38 -15.25
CA GLY A 160 -9.87 7.64 -16.01
C GLY A 160 -8.47 7.58 -15.39
N ASP A 161 -8.28 8.06 -14.16
CA ASP A 161 -7.02 7.88 -13.43
C ASP A 161 -6.92 6.46 -12.87
N GLU A 162 -5.75 5.85 -12.93
CA GLU A 162 -5.53 4.52 -12.36
C GLU A 162 -5.54 4.59 -10.83
N ILE A 163 -6.38 3.76 -10.21
CA ILE A 163 -6.46 3.62 -8.76
C ILE A 163 -5.27 2.77 -8.31
N HIS A 164 -4.43 3.33 -7.44
CA HIS A 164 -3.21 2.68 -6.95
C HIS A 164 -3.47 1.63 -5.85
N ALA A 165 -2.42 1.17 -5.17
CA ALA A 165 -2.46 0.16 -4.11
C ALA A 165 -2.94 -1.23 -4.59
N GLU A 166 -2.43 -1.67 -5.73
CA GLU A 166 -2.77 -2.93 -6.39
C GLU A 166 -2.61 -4.17 -5.50
N THR A 167 -1.59 -4.21 -4.63
CA THR A 167 -1.39 -5.32 -3.68
C THR A 167 -2.44 -5.30 -2.57
N SER A 168 -2.83 -4.11 -2.08
CA SER A 168 -3.92 -3.98 -1.11
C SER A 168 -5.27 -4.35 -1.75
N ARG A 169 -5.51 -3.95 -3.01
CA ARG A 169 -6.68 -4.34 -3.81
C ARG A 169 -6.73 -5.85 -4.04
N LEU A 170 -5.60 -6.49 -4.37
CA LEU A 170 -5.48 -7.95 -4.43
C LEU A 170 -5.83 -8.59 -3.08
N PHE A 171 -5.32 -8.04 -1.98
CA PHE A 171 -5.56 -8.59 -0.66
C PHE A 171 -7.01 -8.45 -0.20
N ILE A 172 -7.69 -7.35 -0.52
CA ILE A 172 -9.14 -7.21 -0.27
C ILE A 172 -9.89 -8.35 -0.97
N ARG A 173 -9.60 -8.63 -2.25
CA ARG A 173 -10.20 -9.79 -2.96
C ARG A 173 -9.86 -11.12 -2.28
N ALA A 174 -8.63 -11.27 -1.82
CA ALA A 174 -8.17 -12.46 -1.11
C ALA A 174 -8.95 -12.70 0.20
N LYS A 175 -9.18 -11.65 1.01
CA LYS A 175 -9.99 -11.74 2.24
C LYS A 175 -11.43 -12.15 1.94
N MET A 176 -12.01 -11.70 0.82
CA MET A 176 -13.36 -12.10 0.40
C MET A 176 -13.51 -13.59 0.09
N VAL A 177 -12.40 -14.33 -0.03
CA VAL A 177 -12.36 -15.80 -0.20
C VAL A 177 -11.63 -16.52 0.94
N GLY A 178 -11.45 -15.83 2.08
CA GLY A 178 -10.96 -16.41 3.34
C GLY A 178 -9.46 -16.29 3.60
N ALA A 179 -8.68 -15.61 2.76
CA ALA A 179 -7.27 -15.38 3.02
C ALA A 179 -7.06 -14.43 4.21
N ARG A 180 -5.98 -14.62 4.97
CA ARG A 180 -5.54 -13.69 6.02
C ARG A 180 -4.20 -13.08 5.67
N ARG A 181 -3.74 -12.17 6.52
CA ARG A 181 -2.39 -11.61 6.49
C ARG A 181 -1.54 -12.36 7.50
N THR A 182 -0.41 -12.90 7.07
CA THR A 182 0.58 -13.51 7.96
C THR A 182 1.88 -12.71 7.89
N ARG A 183 2.40 -12.32 9.05
CA ARG A 183 3.67 -11.58 9.13
C ARG A 183 4.88 -12.51 8.97
N ALA A 184 5.90 -11.99 8.31
CA ALA A 184 7.24 -12.55 8.24
C ALA A 184 8.20 -11.59 8.99
N PRO A 185 8.33 -11.72 10.32
CA PRO A 185 8.96 -10.67 11.15
C PRO A 185 10.45 -10.45 10.85
N GLU A 186 11.15 -11.49 10.39
CA GLU A 186 12.57 -11.40 10.01
C GLU A 186 12.76 -11.00 8.54
N ALA A 187 11.67 -10.90 7.77
CA ALA A 187 11.69 -10.42 6.40
C ALA A 187 11.72 -8.90 6.34
N VAL A 188 12.89 -8.33 6.66
CA VAL A 188 13.11 -6.89 6.67
C VAL A 188 13.62 -6.38 5.32
N ALA A 189 13.06 -5.27 4.84
CA ALA A 189 13.56 -4.53 3.68
C ALA A 189 13.72 -3.03 3.97
N TYR A 190 14.57 -2.37 3.21
CA TYR A 190 14.88 -0.94 3.32
C TYR A 190 14.62 -0.25 1.98
N PRO A 191 13.38 0.23 1.75
CA PRO A 191 13.05 0.95 0.53
C PRO A 191 13.79 2.27 0.39
N SER A 192 14.07 2.65 -0.86
CA SER A 192 14.58 3.97 -1.21
C SER A 192 13.69 5.11 -0.67
N ARG A 193 14.33 6.21 -0.27
CA ARG A 193 13.67 7.43 0.20
C ARG A 193 13.65 8.54 -0.83
N ARG A 194 14.06 8.26 -2.07
CA ARG A 194 14.10 9.22 -3.18
C ARG A 194 12.77 9.96 -3.39
N LYS A 195 11.63 9.26 -3.31
CA LYS A 195 10.30 9.90 -3.46
C LYS A 195 10.00 10.86 -2.30
N THR A 196 10.35 10.46 -1.08
CA THR A 196 10.22 11.28 0.12
C THR A 196 11.12 12.52 0.02
N GLU A 197 12.36 12.38 -0.42
CA GLU A 197 13.30 13.48 -0.60
C GLU A 197 12.87 14.44 -1.73
N ALA A 198 12.31 13.89 -2.82
CA ALA A 198 11.85 14.68 -3.96
C ALA A 198 10.60 15.51 -3.65
N ASN A 199 9.69 15.01 -2.79
CA ASN A 199 8.52 15.74 -2.34
C ASN A 199 8.16 15.40 -0.88
N PRO A 200 8.86 16.00 0.11
CA PRO A 200 8.67 15.69 1.52
C PRO A 200 7.26 16.00 2.01
N LEU A 201 6.75 17.21 1.74
CA LEU A 201 5.44 17.65 2.22
C LEU A 201 4.30 16.81 1.63
N GLY A 202 4.36 16.49 0.33
CA GLY A 202 3.37 15.63 -0.31
C GLY A 202 3.42 14.19 0.19
N THR A 203 4.61 13.62 0.33
CA THR A 203 4.77 12.25 0.87
C THR A 203 4.33 12.17 2.33
N PHE A 204 4.58 13.21 3.12
CA PHE A 204 4.06 13.36 4.48
C PHE A 204 2.53 13.34 4.49
N ALA A 205 1.92 14.20 3.67
CA ALA A 205 0.48 14.38 3.60
C ALA A 205 -0.28 13.12 3.16
N THR A 206 0.31 12.29 2.28
CA THR A 206 -0.35 11.05 1.85
C THR A 206 -0.04 9.85 2.75
N ALA A 207 0.70 10.04 3.84
CA ALA A 207 1.27 8.95 4.64
C ALA A 207 2.12 7.95 3.81
N GLY A 208 2.73 8.42 2.72
CA GLY A 208 3.46 7.58 1.77
C GLY A 208 2.57 6.75 0.84
N PHE A 209 1.24 6.85 0.97
CA PHE A 209 0.30 6.17 0.09
C PHE A 209 0.33 6.78 -1.32
N PRO A 210 0.33 5.96 -2.38
CA PRO A 210 0.31 6.45 -3.75
C PRO A 210 -1.02 7.14 -4.08
N ARG A 211 -0.94 8.34 -4.68
CA ARG A 211 -2.09 9.13 -5.12
C ARG A 211 -2.08 9.38 -6.61
N GLU A 212 -3.27 9.58 -7.16
CA GLU A 212 -3.53 9.76 -8.59
C GLU A 212 -2.80 10.99 -9.14
N SER A 213 -2.44 10.99 -10.43
CA SER A 213 -1.73 12.10 -11.05
C SER A 213 -2.47 13.44 -10.91
N ARG A 214 -3.81 13.42 -10.98
CA ARG A 214 -4.61 14.63 -10.77
C ARG A 214 -4.54 15.15 -9.34
N TRP A 215 -4.42 14.28 -8.34
CA TRP A 215 -4.21 14.69 -6.96
C TRP A 215 -2.87 15.41 -6.82
N TRP A 216 -1.79 14.83 -7.35
CA TRP A 216 -0.47 15.45 -7.34
C TRP A 216 -0.45 16.80 -8.05
N HIS A 217 -1.13 16.92 -9.19
CA HIS A 217 -1.21 18.19 -9.91
C HIS A 217 -1.90 19.29 -9.09
N ARG A 218 -3.02 18.96 -8.42
CA ARG A 218 -3.70 19.89 -7.50
C ARG A 218 -2.82 20.22 -6.30
N TRP A 219 -2.21 19.22 -5.69
CA TRP A 219 -1.34 19.37 -4.53
C TRP A 219 -0.19 20.34 -4.79
N THR A 220 0.54 20.13 -5.90
CA THR A 220 1.65 20.99 -6.32
C THR A 220 1.18 22.40 -6.68
N SER A 221 -0.04 22.54 -7.22
CA SER A 221 -0.60 23.87 -7.51
C SER A 221 -0.93 24.66 -6.23
N LEU A 222 -1.39 23.98 -5.18
CA LEU A 222 -1.69 24.59 -3.88
C LEU A 222 -0.42 24.81 -3.03
N HIS A 223 0.62 24.01 -3.25
CA HIS A 223 1.89 24.07 -2.55
C HIS A 223 3.05 24.25 -3.56
N PRO A 224 3.18 25.44 -4.18
CA PRO A 224 4.17 25.67 -5.23
C PRO A 224 5.61 25.73 -4.69
N ASN A 225 5.77 25.95 -3.38
CA ASN A 225 7.07 25.97 -2.74
C ASN A 225 7.56 24.56 -2.49
N HIS A 226 8.80 24.29 -2.88
CA HIS A 226 9.48 23.05 -2.51
C HIS A 226 9.91 23.13 -1.04
N HIS A 227 9.42 22.21 -0.22
CA HIS A 227 9.76 22.10 1.19
C HIS A 227 10.76 20.97 1.39
N SER A 228 11.91 21.26 1.99
CA SER A 228 12.93 20.26 2.30
C SER A 228 12.57 19.44 3.55
N LEU A 229 13.17 18.26 3.71
CA LEU A 229 12.98 17.43 4.91
C LEU A 229 13.39 18.15 6.21
N ARG A 230 14.39 19.03 6.15
CA ARG A 230 14.89 19.79 7.31
C ARG A 230 13.92 20.84 7.83
N GLU A 231 12.92 21.23 7.04
CA GLU A 231 11.90 22.17 7.51
C GLU A 231 10.97 21.55 8.56
N PHE A 232 10.91 20.23 8.64
CA PHE A 232 10.20 19.52 9.71
C PHE A 232 10.93 19.55 11.06
N ASP A 233 12.19 19.99 11.10
CA ASP A 233 12.95 20.14 12.36
C ASP A 233 12.61 21.45 13.10
N ARG A 234 11.77 22.32 12.50
CA ARG A 234 11.33 23.55 13.14
C ARG A 234 10.41 23.28 14.33
N SER A 235 10.49 24.11 15.37
CA SER A 235 9.62 23.98 16.54
C SER A 235 8.14 24.20 16.24
N ASP A 236 7.82 24.96 15.19
CA ASP A 236 6.46 25.27 14.74
C ASP A 236 6.00 24.39 13.56
N ALA A 237 6.73 23.32 13.20
CA ALA A 237 6.48 22.54 11.98
C ALA A 237 5.04 22.02 11.84
N LEU A 238 4.43 21.53 12.92
CA LEU A 238 3.05 21.03 12.91
C LEU A 238 2.03 22.14 12.64
N GLU A 239 2.29 23.37 13.10
CA GLU A 239 1.44 24.54 12.85
C GLU A 239 1.68 25.08 11.43
N ALA A 240 2.95 25.23 11.05
CA ALA A 240 3.35 25.69 9.72
C ALA A 240 2.81 24.77 8.61
N PHE A 241 2.69 23.47 8.87
CA PHE A 241 2.17 22.47 7.95
C PHE A 241 0.80 21.93 8.35
N ALA A 242 -0.02 22.70 9.07
CA ALA A 242 -1.33 22.25 9.58
C ALA A 242 -2.24 21.64 8.50
N ASN A 243 -2.25 22.18 7.27
CA ASN A 243 -3.00 21.58 6.17
C ASN A 243 -2.49 20.17 5.81
N ALA A 244 -1.18 20.00 5.69
CA ALA A 244 -0.59 18.69 5.39
C ALA A 244 -0.77 17.70 6.54
N VAL A 245 -0.74 18.17 7.79
CA VAL A 245 -1.04 17.36 8.99
C VAL A 245 -2.48 16.84 8.93
N PHE A 246 -3.44 17.71 8.63
CA PHE A 246 -4.84 17.31 8.47
C PHE A 246 -5.00 16.29 7.34
N VAL A 247 -4.40 16.54 6.18
CA VAL A 247 -4.46 15.61 5.03
C VAL A 247 -3.83 14.25 5.38
N ARG A 248 -2.74 14.24 6.15
CA ARG A 248 -2.14 12.99 6.67
C ARG A 248 -3.09 12.24 7.57
N GLN A 249 -3.67 12.91 8.57
CA GLN A 249 -4.66 12.30 9.48
C GLN A 249 -5.83 11.69 8.71
N VAL A 250 -6.33 12.40 7.69
CA VAL A 250 -7.38 11.89 6.80
C VAL A 250 -6.92 10.63 6.05
N HIS A 251 -5.74 10.62 5.44
CA HIS A 251 -5.23 9.45 4.74
C HIS A 251 -5.06 8.27 5.70
N THR A 252 -4.43 8.48 6.84
CA THR A 252 -4.21 7.45 7.85
C THR A 252 -5.55 6.90 8.36
N LEU A 253 -6.55 7.75 8.59
CA LEU A 253 -7.91 7.34 8.94
C LEU A 253 -8.57 6.47 7.86
N ILE A 254 -8.45 6.87 6.59
CA ILE A 254 -8.99 6.11 5.46
C ILE A 254 -8.37 4.71 5.40
N LEU A 255 -7.04 4.66 5.48
CA LEU A 255 -6.24 3.46 5.29
C LEU A 255 -6.37 2.46 6.44
N PHE A 256 -6.40 2.93 7.69
CA PHE A 256 -6.31 2.06 8.87
C PHE A 256 -7.59 1.98 9.71
N ALA A 257 -8.61 2.79 9.39
CA ALA A 257 -9.91 2.71 10.06
C ALA A 257 -11.06 2.46 9.08
N LEU A 258 -11.30 3.37 8.12
CA LEU A 258 -12.52 3.37 7.30
C LEU A 258 -12.56 2.20 6.30
N VAL A 259 -11.51 2.02 5.49
CA VAL A 259 -11.44 0.96 4.50
C VAL A 259 -11.45 -0.42 5.17
N PRO A 260 -10.60 -0.71 6.19
CA PRO A 260 -10.65 -1.98 6.88
C PRO A 260 -11.99 -2.26 7.57
N THR A 261 -12.59 -1.26 8.23
CA THR A 261 -13.91 -1.41 8.88
C THR A 261 -14.98 -1.77 7.86
N HIS A 262 -14.98 -1.13 6.68
CA HIS A 262 -15.95 -1.43 5.63
C HIS A 262 -15.78 -2.87 5.12
N VAL A 263 -14.54 -3.31 4.88
CA VAL A 263 -14.25 -4.70 4.47
C VAL A 263 -14.72 -5.69 5.54
N ARG A 264 -14.43 -5.42 6.82
CA ARG A 264 -14.87 -6.27 7.94
C ARG A 264 -16.38 -6.38 8.04
N LEU A 265 -17.12 -5.26 7.93
CA LEU A 265 -18.58 -5.28 7.92
C LEU A 265 -19.13 -6.14 6.79
N ALA A 266 -18.55 -6.06 5.60
CA ALA A 266 -18.94 -6.86 4.45
C ALA A 266 -18.67 -8.36 4.66
N LEU A 267 -17.52 -8.72 5.26
CA LEU A 267 -17.18 -10.12 5.59
C LEU A 267 -18.10 -10.70 6.67
N ASP A 268 -18.41 -9.92 7.70
CA ASP A 268 -19.24 -10.35 8.83
C ASP A 268 -20.75 -10.36 8.51
N GLY A 269 -21.16 -9.86 7.35
CA GLY A 269 -22.57 -9.62 7.02
C GLY A 269 -23.24 -8.60 7.97
N ARG A 270 -22.44 -7.73 8.60
CA ARG A 270 -22.91 -6.69 9.54
C ARG A 270 -23.19 -5.39 8.80
N THR A 271 -23.99 -4.54 9.43
CA THR A 271 -24.33 -3.22 8.88
C THR A 271 -23.65 -2.12 9.70
N ILE A 272 -23.52 -0.92 9.13
CA ILE A 272 -22.96 0.25 9.82
C ILE A 272 -23.69 0.52 11.14
N LYS A 273 -24.99 0.19 11.22
CA LYS A 273 -25.81 0.31 12.45
C LYS A 273 -25.25 -0.50 13.63
N SER A 274 -24.40 -1.50 13.42
CA SER A 274 -23.76 -2.23 14.52
C SER A 274 -22.59 -1.47 15.18
N LEU A 275 -22.17 -0.34 14.63
CA LEU A 275 -21.07 0.49 15.13
C LEU A 275 -21.57 1.67 15.98
N THR A 276 -22.60 1.44 16.79
CA THR A 276 -23.23 2.49 17.61
C THR A 276 -22.20 3.26 18.43
N GLY A 277 -22.21 4.59 18.30
CA GLY A 277 -21.30 5.48 19.03
C GLY A 277 -19.91 5.63 18.42
N SER A 278 -19.56 4.88 17.37
CA SER A 278 -18.27 5.07 16.68
C SER A 278 -18.23 6.40 15.92
N PRO A 279 -17.13 7.17 16.00
CA PRO A 279 -16.96 8.39 15.23
C PRO A 279 -16.87 8.14 13.72
N LEU A 280 -16.64 6.90 13.28
CA LEU A 280 -16.55 6.52 11.87
C LEU A 280 -17.91 6.48 11.16
N VAL A 281 -19.03 6.29 11.90
CA VAL A 281 -20.36 6.05 11.31
C VAL A 281 -20.76 7.09 10.25
N PRO A 282 -20.65 8.41 10.51
CA PRO A 282 -21.03 9.42 9.52
C PRO A 282 -20.23 9.34 8.21
N LEU A 283 -18.99 8.88 8.25
CA LEU A 283 -18.15 8.70 7.07
C LEU A 283 -18.49 7.40 6.33
N LEU A 284 -18.68 6.31 7.07
CA LEU A 284 -19.07 5.00 6.52
C LEU A 284 -20.41 5.08 5.77
N GLU A 285 -21.37 5.87 6.25
CA GLU A 285 -22.69 6.05 5.60
C GLU A 285 -22.62 6.80 4.26
N ARG A 286 -21.52 7.51 3.98
CA ARG A 286 -21.36 8.32 2.76
C ARG A 286 -20.69 7.57 1.62
N VAL A 287 -20.03 6.46 1.89
CA VAL A 287 -19.37 5.62 0.88
C VAL A 287 -20.08 4.28 0.85
N ALA A 288 -21.02 4.13 -0.09
CA ALA A 288 -21.72 2.87 -0.31
C ALA A 288 -20.92 2.00 -1.29
N VAL A 289 -20.52 0.81 -0.84
CA VAL A 289 -19.87 -0.19 -1.70
C VAL A 289 -20.64 -1.49 -1.61
N ALA A 290 -21.04 -2.03 -2.76
CA ALA A 290 -21.68 -3.34 -2.80
C ALA A 290 -20.65 -4.41 -2.41
N PRO A 291 -21.01 -5.44 -1.62
CA PRO A 291 -20.07 -6.52 -1.26
C PRO A 291 -19.38 -7.18 -2.47
N GLU A 292 -20.08 -7.27 -3.60
CA GLU A 292 -19.52 -7.81 -4.84
C GLU A 292 -18.43 -6.91 -5.47
N SER A 293 -18.50 -5.59 -5.25
CA SER A 293 -17.45 -4.66 -5.67
C SER A 293 -16.14 -4.93 -4.95
N LEU A 294 -16.14 -5.46 -3.72
CA LEU A 294 -14.91 -5.85 -3.03
C LEU A 294 -14.20 -7.04 -3.69
N ARG A 295 -14.93 -7.87 -4.43
CA ARG A 295 -14.39 -9.02 -5.17
C ARG A 295 -13.91 -8.64 -6.57
N THR A 296 -14.48 -7.59 -7.15
CA THR A 296 -14.28 -7.26 -8.57
C THR A 296 -13.45 -5.99 -8.75
N THR A 297 -13.78 -4.93 -8.00
CA THR A 297 -13.21 -3.57 -8.10
C THR A 297 -13.02 -2.91 -6.72
N PRO A 298 -12.24 -3.52 -5.80
CA PRO A 298 -12.08 -3.01 -4.43
C PRO A 298 -11.42 -1.62 -4.35
N GLY A 299 -10.75 -1.17 -5.40
CA GLY A 299 -10.19 0.18 -5.50
C GLY A 299 -11.25 1.28 -5.40
N GLN A 300 -12.49 1.01 -5.81
CA GLN A 300 -13.60 1.95 -5.68
C GLN A 300 -13.90 2.32 -4.22
N LEU A 301 -13.60 1.44 -3.27
CA LEU A 301 -13.74 1.76 -1.84
C LEU A 301 -12.71 2.80 -1.39
N LEU A 302 -11.45 2.67 -1.85
CA LEU A 302 -10.38 3.64 -1.58
C LEU A 302 -10.72 4.99 -2.22
N GLU A 303 -11.06 4.97 -3.51
CA GLU A 303 -11.41 6.17 -4.27
C GLU A 303 -12.60 6.89 -3.65
N GLY A 304 -13.66 6.16 -3.27
CA GLY A 304 -14.84 6.75 -2.66
C GLY A 304 -14.55 7.54 -1.38
N TYR A 305 -13.62 7.05 -0.54
CA TYR A 305 -13.21 7.80 0.65
C TYR A 305 -12.28 8.97 0.35
N PHE A 306 -11.33 8.82 -0.58
CA PHE A 306 -10.45 9.94 -0.95
C PHE A 306 -11.23 11.06 -1.64
N ASP A 307 -12.20 10.74 -2.49
CA ASP A 307 -13.08 11.72 -3.11
C ASP A 307 -14.04 12.35 -2.08
N LEU A 308 -14.53 11.58 -1.09
CA LEU A 308 -15.28 12.14 0.04
C LEU A 308 -14.44 13.14 0.84
N ALA A 309 -13.16 12.83 1.11
CA ALA A 309 -12.26 13.71 1.82
C ALA A 309 -12.03 15.05 1.11
N GLU A 310 -11.99 15.03 -0.22
CA GLU A 310 -11.89 16.26 -1.01
C GLU A 310 -13.20 17.06 -1.03
N ARG A 311 -14.35 16.39 -1.12
CA ARG A 311 -15.66 17.05 -1.21
C ARG A 311 -16.18 17.54 0.14
N GLN A 312 -15.89 16.82 1.22
CA GLN A 312 -16.47 17.05 2.55
C GLN A 312 -15.42 16.93 3.67
N PRO A 313 -14.34 17.72 3.63
CA PRO A 313 -13.27 17.65 4.64
C PRO A 313 -13.77 17.90 6.07
N GLY A 314 -14.85 18.68 6.24
CA GLY A 314 -15.47 18.91 7.55
C GLY A 314 -15.92 17.62 8.26
N LEU A 315 -16.42 16.62 7.53
CA LEU A 315 -16.80 15.33 8.14
C LEU A 315 -15.62 14.59 8.75
N PHE A 316 -14.44 14.71 8.11
CA PHE A 316 -13.22 14.13 8.64
C PHE A 316 -12.70 14.90 9.83
N ALA A 317 -12.76 16.23 9.81
CA ALA A 317 -12.41 17.06 10.95
C ALA A 317 -13.26 16.70 12.18
N ASP A 318 -14.58 16.59 12.01
CA ASP A 318 -15.51 16.18 13.08
C ASP A 318 -15.20 14.77 13.61
N CYS A 319 -14.84 13.83 12.72
CA CYS A 319 -14.46 12.48 13.10
C CYS A 319 -13.17 12.47 13.93
N ILE A 320 -12.16 13.22 13.50
CA ILE A 320 -10.86 13.31 14.18
C ILE A 320 -11.02 13.97 15.56
N GLU A 321 -11.85 15.00 15.67
CA GLU A 321 -12.15 15.66 16.95
C GLU A 321 -12.83 14.66 17.90
N LYS A 322 -13.88 13.98 17.46
CA LYS A 322 -14.60 12.99 18.28
C LYS A 322 -13.75 11.77 18.64
N ALA A 323 -12.78 11.40 17.80
CA ALA A 323 -11.87 10.29 18.08
C ALA A 323 -11.04 10.53 19.35
N ARG A 324 -10.69 11.79 19.66
CA ARG A 324 -9.93 12.16 20.86
C ARG A 324 -10.69 11.89 22.15
N ASP A 325 -12.01 12.01 22.10
CA ASP A 325 -12.91 11.75 23.23
C ASP A 325 -13.39 10.29 23.26
N TYR A 326 -13.09 9.51 22.21
CA TYR A 326 -13.54 8.14 22.06
C TYR A 326 -12.60 7.18 22.78
N SER A 327 -13.00 6.74 23.97
CA SER A 327 -12.41 5.58 24.63
C SER A 327 -13.14 4.33 24.16
N LEU A 328 -12.41 3.38 23.56
CA LEU A 328 -12.97 2.05 23.25
C LEU A 328 -13.52 1.41 24.56
N PRO A 329 -14.73 0.85 24.56
CA PRO A 329 -15.25 0.10 25.70
C PRO A 329 -14.47 -1.19 25.96
#